data_AF-A0A3C1JL13-F1
#
_entry.id   AF-A0A3C1JL13-F1
#
_cell.length_a   1.000
_cell.length_b   1.000
_cell.length_c   1.000
_cell.angle_alpha   90.00
_cell.angle_beta   90.00
_cell.angle_gamma   90.00
#
_symmetry.space_group_name_H-M   'P 1'
#
loop_
_entity.id
_entity.type
_entity.pdbx_description
1 polymer ?
#
loop_
_entity_poly.entity_id
_entity_poly.type
_entity_poly.pdbx_seq_one_letter_code
_entity_poly.pdbx_strand_id
1 'polypeptide(L)'
;MTTLGGFLVAALVIAVTPGPDTALTLRNTLIHGSGAGLATAWGSAAGMFAHTFAVVFGVAALLAVSVTAFTVFKVVGALYLFWLGILAFREAFRKHVTRPLDSEATEATK
;
A
#
# COMPACT_ATOMS: atom_id res chain seq x y z
N MET A 1 -9.71 1.84 27.40
CA MET A 1 -9.72 0.42 27.03
C MET A 1 -10.47 0.12 25.73
N THR A 2 -11.38 0.99 25.27
CA THR A 2 -12.06 0.89 23.96
C THR A 2 -11.17 1.21 22.75
N THR A 3 -10.14 2.04 22.91
CA THR A 3 -9.19 2.40 21.84
C THR A 3 -8.34 1.22 21.37
N LEU A 4 -7.94 0.33 22.29
CA LEU A 4 -7.13 -0.85 21.96
C LEU A 4 -7.93 -1.86 21.13
N GLY A 5 -9.20 -2.09 21.49
CA GLY A 5 -10.09 -2.97 20.72
C GLY A 5 -10.36 -2.44 19.31
N GLY A 6 -10.67 -1.14 19.18
CA GLY A 6 -10.85 -0.50 17.86
C GLY A 6 -9.58 -0.48 17.02
N PHE A 7 -8.42 -0.22 17.62
CA PHE A 7 -7.12 -0.29 16.96
C PHE A 7 -6.80 -1.71 16.48
N LEU A 8 -7.02 -2.73 17.31
CA LEU A 8 -6.78 -4.13 16.93
C LEU A 8 -7.64 -4.55 15.74
N VAL A 9 -8.93 -4.19 15.73
CA VAL A 9 -9.83 -4.48 14.61
C VAL A 9 -9.36 -3.76 13.34
N ALA A 10 -9.06 -2.47 13.42
CA ALA A 10 -8.57 -1.71 12.27
C ALA A 10 -7.22 -2.26 11.76
N ALA A 11 -6.30 -2.59 12.66
CA ALA A 11 -5.01 -3.19 12.33
C ALA A 11 -5.17 -4.55 11.66
N LEU A 12 -6.10 -5.40 12.12
CA LEU A 12 -6.38 -6.69 11.52
C LEU A 12 -6.91 -6.54 10.09
N VAL A 13 -7.83 -5.60 9.86
CA VAL A 13 -8.40 -5.31 8.53
C VAL A 13 -7.31 -4.84 7.56
N ILE A 14 -6.41 -3.97 8.02
CA ILE A 14 -5.27 -3.48 7.22
C ILE A 14 -4.27 -4.62 6.96
N ALA A 15 -3.96 -5.43 7.97
CA ALA A 15 -3.02 -6.55 7.85
C ALA A 15 -3.50 -7.65 6.89
N VAL A 16 -4.81 -7.88 6.82
CA VAL A 16 -5.43 -8.87 5.91
C VAL A 16 -5.49 -8.36 4.47
N THR A 17 -5.34 -7.07 4.23
CA THR A 17 -5.31 -6.50 2.87
C THR A 17 -3.85 -6.48 2.39
N PRO A 18 -3.34 -7.52 1.69
CA PRO A 18 -1.98 -7.48 1.15
C PRO A 18 -1.84 -6.26 0.26
N GLY A 19 -0.99 -5.32 0.67
CA GLY A 19 -0.77 -4.08 -0.05
C GLY A 19 -0.12 -4.32 -1.42
N PRO A 20 -0.12 -3.33 -2.32
CA PRO A 20 0.50 -3.45 -3.62
C PRO A 20 2.00 -3.80 -3.53
N ASP A 21 2.72 -3.28 -2.53
CA ASP A 21 4.12 -3.61 -2.25
C ASP A 21 4.32 -5.07 -1.82
N THR A 22 3.48 -5.55 -0.91
CA THR A 22 3.52 -6.93 -0.41
C THR A 22 3.13 -7.92 -1.50
N ALA A 23 2.12 -7.59 -2.32
CA ALA A 23 1.69 -8.40 -3.46
C ALA A 23 2.77 -8.46 -4.55
N LEU A 24 3.46 -7.36 -4.83
CA LEU A 24 4.56 -7.31 -5.79
C LEU A 24 5.77 -8.12 -5.31
N THR A 25 6.14 -7.97 -4.06
CA THR A 25 7.25 -8.72 -3.44
C THR A 25 6.92 -10.22 -3.42
N LEU A 26 5.70 -10.60 -3.04
CA LEU A 26 5.25 -11.98 -3.07
C LEU A 26 5.22 -12.53 -4.49
N ARG A 27 4.70 -11.79 -5.47
CA ARG A 27 4.71 -12.19 -6.89
C ARG A 27 6.14 -12.42 -7.39
N ASN A 28 7.06 -11.51 -7.10
CA ASN A 28 8.45 -11.66 -7.54
C ASN A 28 9.16 -12.80 -6.81
N THR A 29 8.84 -13.02 -5.54
CA THR A 29 9.32 -14.18 -4.76
C THR A 29 8.82 -15.51 -5.35
N LEU A 30 7.54 -15.58 -5.72
CA LEU A 30 6.91 -16.79 -6.23
C LEU A 30 7.33 -17.10 -7.68
N ILE A 31 7.47 -16.10 -8.55
CA ILE A 31 7.81 -16.30 -9.96
C ILE A 31 9.32 -16.44 -10.16
N HIS A 32 10.14 -15.67 -9.45
CA HIS A 32 11.58 -15.56 -9.70
C HIS A 32 12.45 -16.01 -8.51
N GLY A 33 11.83 -16.60 -7.48
CA GLY A 33 12.51 -17.12 -6.29
C GLY A 33 12.79 -16.08 -5.20
N SER A 34 13.28 -16.56 -4.06
CA SER A 34 13.51 -15.74 -2.85
C SER A 34 14.50 -14.59 -3.06
N GLY A 35 15.51 -14.78 -3.90
CA GLY A 35 16.50 -13.73 -4.22
C GLY A 35 15.87 -12.53 -4.94
N ALA A 36 14.96 -12.76 -5.89
CA ALA A 36 14.25 -11.69 -6.59
C ALA A 36 13.24 -10.97 -5.68
N GLY A 37 12.62 -11.72 -4.76
CA GLY A 37 11.82 -11.15 -3.68
C GLY A 37 12.62 -10.17 -2.82
N LEU A 38 13.80 -10.58 -2.37
CA LEU A 38 14.68 -9.75 -1.55
C LEU A 38 15.16 -8.50 -2.30
N ALA A 39 15.53 -8.63 -3.58
CA ALA A 39 15.90 -7.49 -4.42
C ALA A 39 14.73 -6.50 -4.60
N THR A 40 13.51 -7.01 -4.74
CA THR A 40 12.29 -6.18 -4.82
C THR A 40 12.05 -5.42 -3.52
N ALA A 41 12.18 -6.09 -2.38
CA ALA A 41 12.02 -5.48 -1.06
C ALA A 41 13.08 -4.39 -0.80
N TRP A 42 14.35 -4.65 -1.12
CA TRP A 42 15.43 -3.66 -1.00
C TRP A 42 15.24 -2.48 -1.95
N GLY A 43 14.82 -2.73 -3.19
CA GLY A 43 14.51 -1.67 -4.15
C GLY A 43 13.35 -0.79 -3.68
N SER A 44 12.28 -1.40 -3.17
CA SER A 44 11.14 -0.67 -2.61
C SER A 44 11.53 0.14 -1.39
N ALA A 45 12.32 -0.44 -0.47
CA ALA A 45 12.84 0.27 0.70
C ALA A 45 13.69 1.48 0.30
N ALA A 46 14.64 1.32 -0.62
CA ALA A 46 15.48 2.41 -1.11
C ALA A 46 14.64 3.51 -1.79
N GLY A 47 13.64 3.12 -2.59
CA GLY A 47 12.71 4.05 -3.23
C GLY A 47 11.88 4.84 -2.20
N MET A 48 11.36 4.17 -1.16
CA MET A 48 10.62 4.82 -0.08
C MET A 48 11.50 5.80 0.70
N PHE A 49 12.77 5.48 0.96
CA PHE A 49 13.70 6.43 1.57
C PHE A 49 13.92 7.65 0.70
N ALA A 50 14.27 7.46 -0.58
CA ALA A 50 14.49 8.57 -1.51
C ALA A 50 13.25 9.47 -1.63
N HIS A 51 12.07 8.87 -1.76
CA HIS A 51 10.80 9.59 -1.80
C HIS A 51 10.53 10.36 -0.50
N THR A 52 10.73 9.73 0.66
CA THR A 52 10.52 10.36 1.96
C THR A 52 11.45 11.55 2.14
N PHE A 53 12.74 11.41 1.79
CA PHE A 53 13.68 12.53 1.83
C PHE A 53 13.23 13.66 0.90
N ALA A 54 12.86 13.35 -0.34
CA ALA A 54 12.38 14.36 -1.29
C ALA A 54 11.15 15.12 -0.75
N VAL A 55 10.19 14.41 -0.14
CA VAL A 55 9.00 15.01 0.48
C VAL A 55 9.39 15.86 1.68
N VAL A 56 10.20 15.35 2.61
CA VAL A 56 10.59 16.06 3.83
C VAL A 56 11.36 17.33 3.48
N PHE A 57 12.38 17.25 2.62
CA PHE A 57 13.13 18.42 2.17
C PHE A 57 12.27 19.40 1.39
N GLY A 58 11.40 18.90 0.48
CA GLY A 58 10.50 19.75 -0.30
C GLY A 58 9.48 20.49 0.56
N VAL A 59 8.83 19.79 1.51
CA VAL A 59 7.88 20.40 2.44
C VAL A 59 8.59 21.34 3.41
N ALA A 60 9.80 21.01 3.88
CA ALA A 60 10.60 21.90 4.72
C ALA A 60 10.96 23.22 3.98
N ALA A 61 11.33 23.13 2.71
CA ALA A 61 11.55 24.32 1.87
C ALA A 61 10.27 25.14 1.69
N LEU A 62 9.12 24.48 1.49
CA LEU A 62 7.83 25.14 1.36
C LEU A 62 7.43 25.88 2.65
N LEU A 63 7.66 25.27 3.81
CA LEU A 63 7.45 25.87 5.12
C LEU A 63 8.33 27.11 5.37
N ALA A 64 9.58 27.08 4.89
CA ALA A 64 10.49 28.22 5.01
C ALA A 64 10.06 29.44 4.19
N VAL A 65 9.34 29.20 3.08
CA VAL A 65 8.96 30.26 2.13
C VAL A 65 7.56 30.82 2.40
N SER A 66 6.56 30.00 2.78
CA SER A 66 5.18 30.50 2.93
C SER A 66 4.24 29.64 3.78
N VAL A 67 3.59 30.28 4.76
CA VAL A 67 2.51 29.69 5.58
C VAL A 67 1.25 29.40 4.74
N THR A 68 0.94 30.26 3.77
CA THR A 68 -0.24 30.10 2.90
C THR A 68 -0.08 28.89 1.98
N ALA A 69 1.09 28.70 1.37
CA ALA A 69 1.35 27.55 0.49
C ALA A 69 1.25 26.22 1.25
N PHE A 70 1.78 26.16 2.48
CA PHE A 70 1.64 24.99 3.35
C PHE A 70 0.17 24.73 3.73
N THR A 71 -0.62 25.77 3.95
CA THR A 71 -2.05 25.63 4.26
C THR A 71 -2.82 25.04 3.09
N VAL A 72 -2.59 25.53 1.86
CA VAL A 72 -3.16 24.95 0.64
C VAL A 72 -2.73 23.50 0.48
N PHE A 73 -1.45 23.19 0.69
CA PHE A 73 -0.93 21.82 0.63
C PHE A 73 -1.65 20.89 1.62
N LYS A 74 -1.90 21.35 2.86
CA LYS A 74 -2.66 20.59 3.86
C LYS A 74 -4.10 20.31 3.41
N VAL A 75 -4.80 21.32 2.86
CA VAL A 75 -6.18 21.17 2.39
C VAL A 75 -6.25 20.21 1.20
N VAL A 76 -5.36 20.37 0.21
CA VAL A 76 -5.28 19.48 -0.95
C VAL A 76 -4.93 18.05 -0.52
N GLY A 77 -3.98 17.88 0.39
CA GLY A 77 -3.63 16.57 0.95
C GLY A 77 -4.81 15.91 1.67
N ALA A 78 -5.57 16.67 2.46
CA ALA A 78 -6.76 16.17 3.13
C ALA A 78 -7.85 15.73 2.14
N LEU A 79 -8.10 16.53 1.10
CA LEU A 79 -9.05 16.19 0.02
C LEU A 79 -8.61 14.93 -0.74
N TYR A 80 -7.31 14.81 -1.03
CA TYR A 80 -6.75 13.64 -1.71
C TYR A 80 -6.90 12.37 -0.88
N LEU A 81 -6.61 12.43 0.43
CA LEU A 81 -6.81 11.30 1.33
C LEU A 81 -8.29 10.94 1.49
N PHE A 82 -9.19 11.93 1.52
CA PHE A 82 -10.63 11.69 1.54
C PHE A 82 -11.10 10.96 0.27
N TRP A 83 -10.62 11.39 -0.89
CA TRP A 83 -10.87 10.72 -2.17
C TRP A 83 -10.34 9.28 -2.20
N LEU A 84 -9.09 9.07 -1.79
CA LEU A 84 -8.50 7.73 -1.71
C LEU A 84 -9.24 6.83 -0.71
N GLY A 85 -9.70 7.37 0.42
CA GLY A 85 -10.50 6.64 1.39
C GLY A 85 -11.82 6.15 0.80
N ILE A 86 -12.53 7.01 0.04
CA ILE A 86 -13.76 6.63 -0.67
C ILE A 86 -13.46 5.57 -1.73
N LEU A 87 -12.39 5.74 -2.51
CA LEU A 87 -12.00 4.80 -3.56
C LEU A 87 -11.69 3.42 -2.97
N ALA A 88 -10.86 3.37 -1.91
CA ALA A 88 -10.51 2.15 -1.20
C ALA A 88 -11.75 1.44 -0.63
N PHE A 89 -12.68 2.19 -0.03
CA PHE A 89 -13.95 1.65 0.44
C PHE A 89 -14.74 1.02 -0.72
N ARG A 90 -14.83 1.71 -1.87
CA ARG A 90 -15.57 1.23 -3.05
C ARG A 90 -14.92 0.01 -3.74
N GLU A 91 -13.61 -0.17 -3.65
CA GLU A 91 -12.92 -1.35 -4.17
C GLU A 91 -12.99 -2.53 -3.18
N ALA A 92 -12.93 -2.29 -1.87
CA ALA A 92 -13.05 -3.33 -0.85
C ALA A 92 -14.38 -4.08 -0.94
N PHE A 93 -15.48 -3.39 -1.23
CA PHE A 93 -16.78 -4.01 -1.46
C PHE A 93 -16.89 -4.78 -2.79
N ARG A 94 -15.89 -4.73 -3.68
CA ARG A 94 -15.97 -5.29 -5.04
C ARG A 94 -15.19 -6.59 -5.29
N LYS A 95 -14.36 -7.08 -4.36
CA LYS A 95 -13.49 -8.26 -4.62
C LYS A 95 -13.75 -9.45 -3.66
N HIS A 96 -14.64 -10.33 -4.09
CA HIS A 96 -14.73 -11.75 -3.67
C HIS A 96 -15.16 -12.64 -4.85
N VAL A 97 -14.57 -12.46 -6.03
CA VAL A 97 -14.92 -13.31 -7.20
C VAL A 97 -13.63 -13.79 -7.90
N THR A 98 -13.40 -15.09 -7.72
CA THR A 98 -12.73 -16.08 -8.60
C THR A 98 -11.23 -16.02 -8.85
N ARG A 99 -10.55 -17.07 -8.37
CA ARG A 99 -9.85 -18.00 -9.26
C ARG A 99 -9.91 -19.42 -8.65
N PRO A 100 -10.83 -20.29 -9.09
CA PRO A 100 -10.77 -21.69 -8.73
C PRO A 100 -9.55 -22.31 -9.45
N LEU A 101 -8.69 -22.97 -8.67
CA LEU A 101 -7.49 -23.70 -9.12
C LEU A 101 -7.82 -25.18 -9.32
N ASP A 102 -8.93 -25.46 -9.99
CA ASP A 102 -9.46 -26.80 -10.27
C ASP A 102 -9.15 -27.27 -11.71
N SER A 103 -8.47 -26.46 -12.52
CA SER A 103 -8.07 -26.85 -13.89
C SER A 103 -6.74 -27.62 -13.98
N GLU A 104 -5.84 -27.55 -12.99
CA GLU A 104 -4.54 -28.27 -13.04
C GLU A 104 -4.57 -29.65 -12.37
N ALA A 105 -5.52 -29.91 -11.48
CA ALA A 105 -5.65 -31.23 -10.83
C ALA A 105 -6.29 -32.30 -11.74
N THR A 106 -6.87 -31.91 -12.88
CA THR A 106 -7.58 -32.83 -13.79
C THR A 106 -6.69 -33.31 -14.97
N GLU A 107 -5.54 -32.66 -15.23
CA GLU A 107 -4.69 -32.99 -16.40
C GLU A 107 -3.48 -33.88 -16.06
N ALA A 108 -3.09 -34.03 -14.80
CA ALA A 108 -1.97 -34.91 -14.40
C ALA A 108 -2.37 -36.40 -14.19
N THR A 109 -3.61 -36.77 -14.49
CA THR A 109 -4.12 -38.16 -14.34
C THR A 109 -4.69 -38.72 -15.64
N LYS A 110 -4.28 -38.19 -16.80
CA LYS A 110 -4.61 -38.74 -18.12
C LYS A 110 -3.37 -38.93 -18.97
#